data_AF-X1K4Z9-F1
#
_entry.id   AF-X1K4Z9-F1
#
_cell.length_a   1.000
_cell.length_b   1.000
_cell.length_c   1.000
_cell.angle_alpha   90.00
_cell.angle_beta   90.00
_cell.angle_gamma   90.00
#
_symmetry.space_group_name_H-M   'P 1'
#
loop_
_entity.id
_entity.type
_entity.pdbx_description
1 polymer ?
#
loop_
_entity_poly.entity_id
_entity_poly.type
_entity_poly.pdbx_seq_one_letter_code
_entity_poly.pdbx_strand_id
1 'polypeptide(L)'
;SVDKSPLGSPDSDYFNKPCPGYFLIGHCETGHRFAKEIYCFHEWCPQCGAKWSEAHQRKFSRWLPKVLQMKQLGYFVVEWPLASRFKLRSKAALGDSGRMIKQVLSGEWEIERRRQRGERISRQREEDIRGGWFPRGLRRWHYFGDLVKELGEGMKSLTWVDAESSSDGQGDRYNPHLNVLVSYGFITRSKFRRLKRALRAALQEPDLIVHYGYTKEPS
;
A
#
# COMPACT_ATOMS: atom_id res chain seq x y z
N SER A 1 -1.87 -1.43 -54.19
CA SER A 1 -2.62 -1.49 -52.92
C SER A 1 -1.90 -0.71 -51.87
N VAL A 2 -2.56 0.28 -51.29
CA VAL A 2 -2.01 1.17 -50.28
C VAL A 2 -1.98 0.39 -48.96
N ASP A 3 -0.79 0.05 -48.49
CA ASP A 3 -0.59 -0.58 -47.20
C ASP A 3 -1.09 0.34 -46.09
N LYS A 4 -2.17 -0.08 -45.44
CA LYS A 4 -2.64 0.56 -44.21
C LYS A 4 -1.60 0.28 -43.13
N SER A 5 -0.88 1.32 -42.73
CA SER A 5 -0.01 1.27 -41.55
C SER A 5 -0.83 0.78 -40.34
N PRO A 6 -0.34 -0.20 -39.56
CA PRO A 6 -1.03 -0.71 -38.37
C PRO A 6 -1.04 0.31 -37.22
N LEU A 7 -0.25 1.38 -37.34
CA LEU A 7 -0.37 2.58 -36.55
C LEU A 7 -1.46 3.42 -37.22
N GLY A 8 -2.60 3.59 -36.51
CA GLY A 8 -3.71 4.41 -36.97
C GLY A 8 -3.25 5.78 -37.49
N SER A 9 -4.12 6.42 -38.28
CA SER A 9 -3.85 7.77 -38.78
C SER A 9 -3.38 8.69 -37.65
N PRO A 10 -2.50 9.67 -37.92
CA PRO A 10 -2.09 10.67 -36.93
C PRO A 10 -3.28 11.43 -36.30
N ASP A 11 -4.46 11.38 -36.94
CA ASP A 11 -5.74 11.88 -36.43
C ASP A 11 -6.49 10.89 -35.50
N SER A 12 -5.90 9.76 -35.14
CA SER A 12 -6.53 8.85 -34.17
C SER A 12 -6.40 9.42 -32.77
N ASP A 13 -7.53 9.52 -32.05
CA ASP A 13 -7.64 9.89 -30.63
C ASP A 13 -6.71 9.10 -29.68
N TYR A 14 -6.06 8.06 -30.19
CA TYR A 14 -5.09 7.23 -29.50
C TYR A 14 -3.86 8.02 -29.01
N PHE A 15 -3.33 8.96 -29.82
CA PHE A 15 -2.16 9.77 -29.45
C PHE A 15 -2.52 11.05 -28.68
N ASN A 16 -3.80 11.44 -28.64
CA ASN A 16 -4.29 12.63 -27.93
C ASN A 16 -4.60 12.38 -26.46
N LYS A 17 -4.45 11.14 -25.96
CA LYS A 17 -4.66 10.84 -24.54
C LYS A 17 -3.48 11.36 -23.71
N PRO A 18 -3.73 12.00 -22.55
CA PRO A 18 -2.65 12.49 -21.68
C PRO A 18 -1.84 11.35 -21.02
N CYS A 19 -2.33 10.11 -21.07
CA CYS A 19 -1.68 8.93 -20.51
C CYS A 19 -2.30 7.63 -21.09
N PRO A 20 -1.52 6.54 -21.33
CA PRO A 20 -0.06 6.48 -21.27
C PRO A 20 0.59 7.32 -22.37
N GLY A 21 1.80 7.82 -22.08
CA GLY A 21 2.69 8.34 -23.13
C GLY A 21 3.40 7.18 -23.83
N TYR A 22 4.03 7.46 -24.97
CA TYR A 22 4.75 6.44 -25.75
C TYR A 22 6.21 6.86 -25.94
N PHE A 23 7.14 5.94 -25.69
CA PHE A 23 8.56 6.12 -25.97
C PHE A 23 9.00 5.12 -27.01
N LEU A 24 9.47 5.61 -28.16
CA LEU A 24 9.91 4.78 -29.27
C LEU A 24 11.20 4.06 -28.85
N ILE A 25 11.18 2.72 -28.82
CA ILE A 25 12.27 1.90 -28.30
C ILE A 25 13.23 1.49 -29.43
N GLY A 26 12.75 1.40 -30.67
CA GLY A 26 13.60 1.04 -31.80
C GLY A 26 12.80 0.68 -33.06
N HIS A 27 13.52 0.15 -34.05
CA HIS A 27 12.96 -0.36 -35.28
C HIS A 27 13.57 -1.72 -35.62
N CYS A 28 12.82 -2.62 -36.26
CA CYS A 28 13.39 -3.84 -36.83
C CYS A 28 13.95 -3.59 -38.24
N GLU A 29 14.68 -4.58 -38.76
CA GLU A 29 15.30 -4.56 -40.10
C GLU A 29 14.29 -4.28 -41.23
N THR A 30 13.03 -4.69 -41.05
CA THR A 30 11.92 -4.44 -41.98
C THR A 30 11.23 -3.08 -41.78
N GLY A 31 11.74 -2.22 -40.90
CA GLY A 31 11.27 -0.85 -40.71
C GLY A 31 10.11 -0.65 -39.74
N HIS A 32 9.56 -1.72 -39.12
CA HIS A 32 8.55 -1.55 -38.07
C HIS A 32 9.14 -0.87 -36.85
N ARG A 33 8.41 0.10 -36.28
CA ARG A 33 8.80 0.81 -35.06
C ARG A 33 8.07 0.23 -33.87
N PHE A 34 8.79 -0.02 -32.78
CA PHE A 34 8.20 -0.47 -31.52
C PHE A 34 8.24 0.67 -30.51
N ALA A 35 7.14 0.86 -29.77
CA ALA A 35 7.05 1.86 -28.71
C ALA A 35 6.69 1.19 -27.39
N LYS A 36 7.22 1.74 -26.29
CA LYS A 36 6.82 1.40 -24.94
C LYS A 36 5.77 2.36 -24.46
N GLU A 37 4.72 1.84 -23.85
CA GLU A 37 3.84 2.65 -23.03
C GLU A 37 4.51 3.05 -21.72
N ILE A 38 4.44 4.35 -21.44
CA ILE A 38 4.90 4.97 -20.20
C ILE A 38 3.69 5.54 -19.47
N TYR A 39 3.40 4.95 -18.32
CA TYR A 39 2.36 5.41 -17.41
C TYR A 39 2.94 6.43 -16.43
N CYS A 40 2.20 7.49 -16.11
CA CYS A 40 2.62 8.46 -15.10
C CYS A 40 2.53 7.88 -13.68
N PHE A 41 1.75 6.80 -13.49
CA PHE A 41 1.54 6.11 -12.21
C PHE A 41 0.97 7.00 -11.08
N HIS A 42 0.49 8.19 -11.39
CA HIS A 42 -0.20 9.05 -10.44
C HIS A 42 -1.61 8.52 -10.16
N GLU A 43 -2.01 8.55 -8.89
CA GLU A 43 -3.31 8.03 -8.45
C GLU A 43 -4.47 9.00 -8.77
N TRP A 44 -4.19 10.28 -8.99
CA TRP A 44 -5.16 11.27 -9.48
C TRP A 44 -5.27 11.31 -11.01
N CYS A 45 -4.46 10.54 -11.73
CA CYS A 45 -4.55 10.49 -13.19
C CYS A 45 -5.82 9.71 -13.56
N PRO A 46 -6.71 10.23 -14.43
CA PRO A 46 -7.96 9.55 -14.79
C PRO A 46 -7.73 8.19 -15.48
N GLN A 47 -6.53 7.97 -16.05
CA GLN A 47 -6.16 6.70 -16.70
C GLN A 47 -5.40 5.78 -15.75
N CYS A 48 -4.34 6.28 -15.08
CA CYS A 48 -3.53 5.45 -14.17
C CYS A 48 -4.20 5.18 -12.82
N GLY A 49 -4.98 6.13 -12.33
CA GLY A 49 -5.71 6.07 -11.06
C GLY A 49 -7.03 5.30 -11.16
N ALA A 50 -7.52 5.04 -12.38
CA ALA A 50 -8.72 4.23 -12.58
C ALA A 50 -8.58 2.86 -11.91
N LYS A 51 -9.67 2.40 -11.30
CA LYS A 51 -9.74 1.09 -10.64
C LYS A 51 -9.32 0.01 -11.63
N TRP A 52 -8.40 -0.85 -11.21
CA TRP A 52 -7.81 -1.92 -12.04
C TRP A 52 -7.16 -1.48 -13.37
N SER A 53 -6.74 -0.21 -13.50
CA SER A 53 -5.96 0.24 -14.67
C SER A 53 -4.71 -0.60 -14.90
N GLU A 54 -4.17 -0.61 -16.12
CA GLU A 54 -2.89 -1.27 -16.41
C GLU A 54 -1.75 -0.77 -15.52
N ALA A 55 -1.72 0.52 -15.23
CA ALA A 55 -0.74 1.10 -14.30
C ALA A 55 -0.87 0.48 -12.90
N HIS A 56 -2.10 0.29 -12.42
CA HIS A 56 -2.36 -0.36 -11.13
C HIS A 56 -1.95 -1.83 -11.15
N GLN A 57 -2.34 -2.58 -12.18
CA GLN A 57 -1.97 -3.99 -12.37
C GLN A 57 -0.45 -4.17 -12.42
N ARG A 58 0.27 -3.35 -13.20
CA ARG A 58 1.73 -3.37 -13.27
C ARG A 58 2.38 -3.10 -11.90
N LYS A 59 1.81 -2.20 -11.09
CA LYS A 59 2.29 -1.98 -9.71
C LYS A 59 2.04 -3.20 -8.82
N PHE A 60 0.89 -3.85 -8.93
CA PHE A 60 0.56 -5.08 -8.20
C PHE A 60 1.49 -6.24 -8.59
N SER A 61 1.71 -6.46 -9.89
CA SER A 61 2.61 -7.52 -10.39
C SER A 61 4.06 -7.38 -9.91
N ARG A 62 4.54 -6.15 -9.64
CA ARG A 62 5.89 -5.93 -9.07
C ARG A 62 6.04 -6.49 -7.65
N TRP A 63 4.93 -6.65 -6.92
CA TRP A 63 4.93 -7.19 -5.57
C TRP A 63 4.74 -8.71 -5.56
N LEU A 64 4.15 -9.27 -6.62
CA LEU A 64 3.82 -10.68 -6.73
C LEU A 64 5.01 -11.61 -6.42
N PRO A 65 6.23 -11.41 -6.96
CA PRO A 65 7.37 -12.28 -6.64
C PRO A 65 7.73 -12.34 -5.15
N LYS A 66 7.47 -11.25 -4.40
CA LYS A 66 7.75 -11.17 -2.97
C LYS A 66 6.62 -11.77 -2.14
N VAL A 67 5.37 -11.55 -2.57
CA VAL A 67 4.19 -12.10 -1.89
C VAL A 67 4.14 -13.61 -2.03
N LEU A 68 4.48 -14.15 -3.21
CA LEU A 68 4.55 -15.60 -3.45
C LEU A 68 5.59 -16.32 -2.59
N GLN A 69 6.57 -15.60 -2.01
CA GLN A 69 7.53 -16.17 -1.07
C GLN A 69 7.01 -16.22 0.37
N MET A 70 5.86 -15.61 0.66
CA MET A 70 5.27 -15.58 1.99
C MET A 70 4.41 -16.83 2.21
N LYS A 71 4.71 -17.63 3.24
CA LYS A 71 3.91 -18.82 3.60
C LYS A 71 2.51 -18.46 4.10
N GLN A 72 2.39 -17.27 4.68
CA GLN A 72 1.16 -16.71 5.23
C GLN A 72 1.21 -15.20 5.04
N LEU A 73 0.06 -14.57 4.80
CA LEU A 73 0.01 -13.16 4.45
C LEU A 73 -0.91 -12.41 5.40
N GLY A 74 -0.41 -11.30 5.89
CA GLY A 74 -1.14 -10.34 6.69
C GLY A 74 -1.09 -8.99 6.00
N TYR A 75 -2.21 -8.28 6.01
CA TYR A 75 -2.39 -7.04 5.30
C TYR A 75 -2.95 -5.99 6.25
N PHE A 76 -2.11 -5.01 6.59
CA PHE A 76 -2.53 -3.84 7.33
C PHE A 76 -2.89 -2.71 6.37
N VAL A 77 -3.98 -2.01 6.69
CA VAL A 77 -4.31 -0.70 6.13
C VAL A 77 -4.37 0.27 7.29
N VAL A 78 -3.49 1.27 7.29
CA VAL A 78 -3.45 2.32 8.31
C VAL A 78 -3.92 3.62 7.68
N GLU A 79 -5.07 4.11 8.13
CA GLU A 79 -5.76 5.28 7.57
C GLU A 79 -5.92 6.38 8.62
N TRP A 80 -5.77 7.63 8.17
CA TRP A 80 -6.01 8.81 9.00
C TRP A 80 -7.46 9.28 8.87
N PRO A 81 -8.09 9.66 9.99
CA PRO A 81 -9.42 10.25 9.96
C PRO A 81 -9.41 11.54 9.13
N LEU A 82 -10.52 11.85 8.47
CA LEU A 82 -10.64 12.96 7.53
C LEU A 82 -10.08 14.28 8.10
N ALA A 83 -10.43 14.57 9.35
CA ALA A 83 -10.01 15.76 10.07
C ALA A 83 -8.49 15.92 10.19
N SER A 84 -7.69 14.84 10.14
CA SER A 84 -6.24 14.91 10.34
C SER A 84 -5.40 14.55 9.11
N ARG A 85 -6.02 14.19 7.98
CA ARG A 85 -5.32 13.90 6.72
C ARG A 85 -4.42 15.04 6.24
N PHE A 86 -4.75 16.29 6.56
CA PHE A 86 -3.94 17.46 6.20
C PHE A 86 -2.51 17.40 6.76
N LYS A 87 -2.30 16.68 7.87
CA LYS A 87 -0.97 16.46 8.49
C LYS A 87 -0.02 15.68 7.57
N LEU A 88 -0.55 14.94 6.58
CA LEU A 88 0.23 14.06 5.69
C LEU A 88 0.55 14.65 4.31
N ARG A 89 0.43 15.97 4.13
CA ARG A 89 0.67 16.61 2.82
C ARG A 89 2.13 16.72 2.40
N SER A 90 3.07 16.54 3.32
CA SER A 90 4.50 16.66 3.01
C SER A 90 5.17 15.30 2.94
N LYS A 91 6.18 15.18 2.05
CA LYS A 91 7.03 13.97 1.94
C LYS A 91 7.70 13.63 3.26
N ALA A 92 8.07 14.63 4.06
CA ALA A 92 8.64 14.45 5.39
C ALA A 92 7.62 13.79 6.33
N ALA A 93 6.41 14.35 6.45
CA ALA A 93 5.37 13.80 7.32
C ALA A 93 4.97 12.36 6.96
N LEU A 94 4.87 12.05 5.66
CA LEU A 94 4.66 10.68 5.15
C LEU A 94 5.83 9.76 5.48
N GLY A 95 7.06 10.26 5.33
CA GLY A 95 8.27 9.53 5.69
C GLY A 95 8.34 9.21 7.17
N ASP A 96 8.01 10.17 8.03
CA ASP A 96 8.07 10.07 9.48
C ASP A 96 7.00 9.10 10.00
N SER A 97 5.76 9.27 9.53
CA SER A 97 4.65 8.36 9.83
C SER A 97 4.95 6.93 9.38
N GLY A 98 5.51 6.75 8.18
CA GLY A 98 5.91 5.44 7.66
C GLY A 98 7.06 4.79 8.44
N ARG A 99 7.98 5.58 9.01
CA ARG A 99 9.02 5.08 9.93
C ARG A 99 8.43 4.67 11.26
N MET A 100 7.53 5.48 11.82
CA MET A 100 6.88 5.19 13.09
C MET A 100 6.03 3.92 13.02
N ILE A 101 5.23 3.75 11.96
CA ILE A 101 4.44 2.52 11.74
C ILE A 101 5.36 1.31 11.69
N LYS A 102 6.51 1.39 10.99
CA LYS A 102 7.49 0.30 10.96
C LYS A 102 8.00 -0.03 12.35
N GLN A 103 8.38 0.97 13.14
CA GLN A 103 8.90 0.78 14.50
C GLN A 103 7.87 0.14 15.43
N VAL A 104 6.60 0.52 15.30
CA VAL A 104 5.51 -0.13 16.05
C VAL A 104 5.34 -1.57 15.60
N LEU A 105 5.21 -1.83 14.29
CA LEU A 105 4.97 -3.17 13.77
C LEU A 105 6.14 -4.13 14.00
N SER A 106 7.38 -3.64 14.12
CA SER A 106 8.56 -4.45 14.43
C SER A 106 8.81 -4.64 15.93
N GLY A 107 8.06 -3.95 16.79
CA GLY A 107 8.27 -3.94 18.23
C GLY A 107 9.36 -2.99 18.72
N GLU A 108 10.09 -2.32 17.83
CA GLU A 108 11.12 -1.33 18.19
C GLU A 108 10.57 -0.21 19.07
N TRP A 109 9.35 0.25 18.78
CA TRP A 109 8.69 1.28 19.58
C TRP A 109 8.39 0.82 21.02
N GLU A 110 7.99 -0.45 21.20
CA GLU A 110 7.72 -1.01 22.54
C GLU A 110 9.00 -1.13 23.36
N ILE A 111 10.10 -1.55 22.72
CA ILE A 111 11.43 -1.61 23.34
C ILE A 111 11.88 -0.22 23.79
N GLU A 112 11.75 0.77 22.91
CA GLU A 112 12.10 2.16 23.21
C GLU A 112 11.28 2.72 24.38
N ARG A 113 9.97 2.50 24.39
CA ARG A 113 9.08 2.91 25.49
C ARG A 113 9.45 2.28 26.83
N ARG A 114 9.87 1.02 26.84
CA ARG A 114 10.33 0.33 28.04
C ARG A 114 11.65 0.92 28.57
N ARG A 115 12.61 1.17 27.68
CA ARG A 115 13.87 1.84 28.01
C ARG A 115 13.62 3.22 28.63
N GLN A 116 12.70 4.00 28.06
CA GLN A 116 12.29 5.31 28.59
C GLN A 116 11.67 5.23 29.99
N ARG A 117 11.10 4.09 30.40
CA ARG A 117 10.62 3.85 31.76
C ARG A 117 11.70 3.34 32.72
N GLY A 118 12.95 3.29 32.28
CA GLY A 118 14.08 2.79 33.06
C GLY A 118 14.27 1.27 33.03
N GLU A 119 13.54 0.54 32.18
CA GLU A 119 13.73 -0.91 32.04
C GLU A 119 15.05 -1.21 31.33
N ARG A 120 15.95 -1.96 31.97
CA ARG A 120 17.16 -2.47 31.35
C ARG A 120 16.83 -3.72 30.52
N ILE A 121 16.92 -3.59 29.20
CA ILE A 121 16.55 -4.66 28.25
C ILE A 121 17.80 -5.35 27.73
N SER A 122 17.97 -6.63 28.04
CA SER A 122 19.03 -7.47 27.46
C SER A 122 18.75 -7.81 26.00
N ARG A 123 19.76 -8.30 25.27
CA ARG A 123 19.60 -8.74 23.88
C ARG A 123 18.54 -9.84 23.74
N GLN A 124 18.58 -10.87 24.59
CA GLN A 124 17.57 -11.94 24.59
C GLN A 124 16.16 -11.38 24.81
N ARG A 125 16.02 -10.45 25.76
CA ARG A 125 14.73 -9.81 26.03
C ARG A 125 14.23 -8.98 24.84
N GLU A 126 15.13 -8.34 24.11
CA GLU A 126 14.79 -7.63 22.88
C GLU A 126 14.24 -8.59 21.81
N GLU A 127 14.90 -9.74 21.63
CA GLU A 127 14.48 -10.80 20.71
C GLU A 127 13.11 -11.38 21.10
N ASP A 128 12.88 -11.63 22.40
CA ASP A 128 11.58 -12.08 22.93
C ASP A 128 10.47 -11.05 22.66
N ILE A 129 10.77 -9.76 22.85
CA ILE A 129 9.80 -8.69 22.55
C ILE A 129 9.51 -8.72 21.06
N ARG A 130 10.52 -8.65 20.18
CA ARG A 130 10.37 -8.64 18.72
C ARG A 130 9.63 -9.88 18.20
N GLY A 131 9.81 -11.05 18.82
CA GLY A 131 9.08 -12.28 18.51
C GLY A 131 7.57 -12.16 18.69
N GLY A 132 7.10 -11.23 19.54
CA GLY A 132 5.70 -10.88 19.69
C GLY A 132 5.11 -9.99 18.59
N TRP A 133 5.94 -9.50 17.65
CA TRP A 133 5.61 -8.52 16.60
C TRP A 133 5.81 -9.12 15.20
N PHE A 134 5.92 -8.27 14.16
CA PHE A 134 5.96 -8.70 12.77
C PHE A 134 7.37 -8.55 12.17
N PRO A 135 7.75 -9.44 11.24
CA PRO A 135 8.94 -9.23 10.43
C PRO A 135 8.77 -7.98 9.56
N ARG A 136 9.88 -7.50 8.96
CA ARG A 136 9.84 -6.33 8.08
C ARG A 136 8.86 -6.57 6.93
N GLY A 137 7.78 -5.78 6.92
CA GLY A 137 6.77 -5.83 5.86
C GLY A 137 7.13 -5.04 4.61
N LEU A 138 6.42 -5.34 3.53
CA LEU A 138 6.37 -4.52 2.31
C LEU A 138 5.38 -3.39 2.54
N ARG A 139 5.79 -2.14 2.31
CA ARG A 139 5.00 -0.94 2.62
C ARG A 139 4.75 -0.11 1.38
N ARG A 140 3.54 0.42 1.24
CA ARG A 140 3.17 1.31 0.14
C ARG A 140 2.21 2.38 0.61
N TRP A 141 2.57 3.63 0.32
CA TRP A 141 1.64 4.74 0.44
C TRP A 141 0.68 4.76 -0.74
N HIS A 142 -0.56 5.00 -0.41
CA HIS A 142 -1.63 5.39 -1.31
C HIS A 142 -2.13 6.75 -0.83
N TYR A 143 -2.53 7.61 -1.75
CA TYR A 143 -2.91 9.01 -1.50
C TYR A 143 -4.36 9.27 -1.86
N PHE A 144 -4.92 8.46 -2.75
CA PHE A 144 -6.31 8.51 -3.20
C PHE A 144 -6.87 7.08 -3.25
N GLY A 145 -8.18 6.94 -3.16
CA GLY A 145 -8.85 5.64 -3.33
C GLY A 145 -8.75 4.66 -2.16
N ASP A 146 -9.17 3.42 -2.50
CA ASP A 146 -9.43 2.19 -1.74
C ASP A 146 -9.80 2.34 -0.26
N LEU A 147 -11.05 2.76 -0.03
CA LEU A 147 -11.74 2.51 1.24
C LEU A 147 -11.70 1.01 1.53
N VAL A 148 -11.52 0.58 2.78
CA VAL A 148 -11.49 -0.86 3.11
C VAL A 148 -12.76 -1.61 2.68
N LYS A 149 -13.89 -0.91 2.53
CA LYS A 149 -15.11 -1.44 1.88
C LYS A 149 -14.86 -1.87 0.42
N GLU A 150 -14.12 -1.08 -0.36
CA GLU A 150 -13.78 -1.36 -1.76
C GLU A 150 -12.71 -2.45 -1.88
N LEU A 151 -11.81 -2.57 -0.88
CA LEU A 151 -10.90 -3.71 -0.75
C LEU A 151 -11.65 -5.01 -0.41
N GLY A 152 -12.70 -4.95 0.41
CA GLY A 152 -13.51 -6.11 0.79
C GLY A 152 -14.23 -6.79 -0.38
N GLU A 153 -14.66 -6.02 -1.38
CA GLU A 153 -15.30 -6.56 -2.59
C GLU A 153 -14.30 -7.25 -3.54
N GLY A 154 -13.05 -6.77 -3.58
CA GLY A 154 -11.97 -7.29 -4.44
C GLY A 154 -11.07 -8.35 -3.77
N MET A 155 -10.97 -8.36 -2.43
CA MET A 155 -10.12 -9.27 -1.65
C MET A 155 -10.95 -10.29 -0.87
N LYS A 156 -11.83 -11.02 -1.58
CA LYS A 156 -12.65 -12.11 -0.99
C LYS A 156 -11.81 -13.21 -0.31
N SER A 157 -10.52 -13.29 -0.63
CA SER A 157 -9.57 -14.24 -0.04
C SER A 157 -9.02 -13.84 1.34
N LEU A 158 -9.25 -12.61 1.81
CA LEU A 158 -8.77 -12.16 3.12
C LEU A 158 -9.86 -12.31 4.19
N THR A 159 -9.48 -12.88 5.32
CA THR A 159 -10.27 -12.85 6.56
C THR A 159 -9.89 -11.62 7.38
N TRP A 160 -10.86 -10.73 7.60
CA TRP A 160 -10.66 -9.48 8.36
C TRP A 160 -10.88 -9.68 9.86
N VAL A 161 -9.98 -9.15 10.70
CA VAL A 161 -10.04 -9.33 12.16
C VAL A 161 -11.05 -8.39 12.82
N ASP A 162 -11.08 -7.11 12.41
CA ASP A 162 -12.19 -6.17 12.64
C ASP A 162 -12.18 -5.16 11.48
N ALA A 163 -13.34 -4.86 10.89
CA ALA A 163 -13.48 -3.78 9.91
C ALA A 163 -14.03 -2.54 10.63
N GLU A 164 -13.17 -1.57 10.96
CA GLU A 164 -13.64 -0.26 11.43
C GLU A 164 -14.24 0.47 10.23
N SER A 165 -15.52 0.82 10.26
CA SER A 165 -16.13 1.54 9.13
C SER A 165 -15.52 2.94 9.01
N SER A 166 -14.83 3.23 7.91
CA SER A 166 -14.61 4.61 7.50
C SER A 166 -15.96 5.20 7.06
N SER A 167 -16.43 6.21 7.78
CA SER A 167 -17.71 6.88 7.52
C SER A 167 -17.67 7.80 6.30
N ASP A 168 -16.48 8.13 5.78
CA ASP A 168 -16.33 9.33 4.98
C ASP A 168 -15.63 9.11 3.63
N GLY A 169 -16.49 8.95 2.61
CA GLY A 169 -16.40 9.71 1.35
C GLY A 169 -15.59 9.10 0.20
N GLN A 170 -16.30 8.87 -0.91
CA GLN A 170 -15.86 8.79 -2.32
C GLN A 170 -14.35 8.75 -2.60
N GLY A 171 -13.92 7.74 -3.38
CA GLY A 171 -12.53 7.47 -3.79
C GLY A 171 -11.77 8.60 -4.48
N ASP A 172 -12.42 9.70 -4.83
CA ASP A 172 -11.81 10.87 -5.49
C ASP A 172 -11.16 11.87 -4.50
N ARG A 173 -11.37 11.70 -3.19
CA ARG A 173 -10.77 12.59 -2.18
C ARG A 173 -9.39 12.11 -1.74
N TYR A 174 -8.54 13.08 -1.37
CA TYR A 174 -7.27 12.80 -0.73
C TYR A 174 -7.49 11.94 0.53
N ASN A 175 -6.99 10.70 0.48
CA ASN A 175 -7.11 9.65 1.48
C ASN A 175 -5.74 8.96 1.67
N PRO A 176 -4.77 9.63 2.33
CA PRO A 176 -3.46 9.06 2.54
C PRO A 176 -3.57 7.88 3.51
N HIS A 177 -3.25 6.69 3.02
CA HIS A 177 -3.21 5.47 3.81
C HIS A 177 -1.97 4.65 3.49
N LEU A 178 -1.48 3.92 4.50
CA LEU A 178 -0.33 3.06 4.37
C LEU A 178 -0.75 1.59 4.38
N ASN A 179 -0.47 0.93 3.27
CA ASN A 179 -0.66 -0.50 3.09
C ASN A 179 0.62 -1.23 3.49
N VAL A 180 0.49 -2.24 4.35
CA VAL A 180 1.62 -3.06 4.82
C VAL A 180 1.31 -4.54 4.68
N LEU A 181 2.07 -5.24 3.84
CA LEU A 181 2.06 -6.70 3.79
C LEU A 181 3.14 -7.27 4.70
N VAL A 182 2.77 -8.23 5.53
CA VAL A 182 3.65 -8.95 6.44
C VAL A 182 3.53 -10.45 6.19
N SER A 183 4.65 -11.18 6.35
CA SER A 183 4.65 -12.64 6.33
C SER A 183 4.10 -13.18 7.66
N TYR A 184 2.83 -12.88 7.94
CA TYR A 184 2.15 -13.20 9.20
C TYR A 184 0.66 -13.47 8.96
N GLY A 185 0.15 -14.60 9.43
CA GLY A 185 -1.25 -15.01 9.27
C GLY A 185 -2.14 -14.50 10.40
N PHE A 186 -3.09 -15.31 10.85
CA PHE A 186 -4.04 -14.93 11.90
C PHE A 186 -3.39 -14.23 13.13
N ILE A 187 -4.03 -13.16 13.61
CA ILE A 187 -3.73 -12.54 14.91
C ILE A 187 -4.97 -12.59 15.80
N THR A 188 -4.75 -12.73 17.10
CA THR A 188 -5.84 -12.64 18.09
C THR A 188 -6.36 -11.21 18.19
N ARG A 189 -7.65 -11.05 18.54
CA ARG A 189 -8.25 -9.73 18.83
C ARG A 189 -7.52 -8.96 19.93
N SER A 190 -6.94 -9.65 20.92
CA SER A 190 -6.14 -9.00 21.97
C SER A 190 -4.83 -8.42 21.42
N LYS A 191 -4.12 -9.18 20.57
CA LYS A 191 -2.93 -8.69 19.86
C LYS A 191 -3.28 -7.51 18.96
N PHE A 192 -4.40 -7.60 18.23
CA PHE A 192 -4.85 -6.52 17.35
C PHE A 192 -5.21 -5.24 18.12
N ARG A 193 -5.96 -5.34 19.22
CA ARG A 193 -6.24 -4.19 20.09
C ARG A 193 -4.97 -3.55 20.66
N ARG A 194 -3.98 -4.36 21.05
CA ARG A 194 -2.68 -3.86 21.51
C ARG A 194 -1.96 -3.08 20.42
N LEU A 195 -1.97 -3.59 19.18
CA LEU A 195 -1.41 -2.93 18.00
C LEU A 195 -2.08 -1.59 17.70
N LYS A 196 -3.43 -1.55 17.67
CA LYS A 196 -4.17 -0.31 17.44
C LYS A 196 -3.81 0.76 18.46
N ARG A 197 -3.75 0.39 19.75
CA ARG A 197 -3.35 1.31 20.82
C ARG A 197 -1.92 1.82 20.65
N ALA A 198 -0.98 0.94 20.30
CA ALA A 198 0.42 1.33 20.07
C ALA A 198 0.54 2.28 18.87
N LEU A 199 -0.13 2.00 17.75
CA LEU A 199 -0.14 2.85 16.57
C LEU A 199 -0.74 4.24 16.86
N ARG A 200 -1.91 4.28 17.51
CA ARG A 200 -2.58 5.53 17.91
C ARG A 200 -1.69 6.39 18.80
N ALA A 201 -1.05 5.78 19.80
CA ALA A 201 -0.13 6.48 20.70
C ALA A 201 1.13 6.97 19.97
N ALA A 202 1.74 6.13 19.14
CA ALA A 202 2.98 6.43 18.44
C ALA A 202 2.82 7.53 17.38
N LEU A 203 1.67 7.56 16.70
CA LEU A 203 1.33 8.54 15.67
C LEU A 203 0.61 9.78 16.21
N GLN A 204 0.32 9.82 17.52
CA GLN A 204 -0.44 10.90 18.17
C GLN A 204 -1.80 11.14 17.48
N GLU A 205 -2.47 10.05 17.11
CA GLU A 205 -3.74 10.07 16.40
C GLU A 205 -4.71 9.08 17.09
N PRO A 206 -5.53 9.55 18.05
CA PRO A 206 -6.39 8.68 18.85
C PRO A 206 -7.46 7.97 18.02
N ASP A 207 -7.93 8.62 16.96
CA ASP A 207 -8.97 8.12 16.06
C ASP A 207 -8.37 7.45 14.80
N LEU A 208 -7.11 7.05 14.86
CA LEU A 208 -6.45 6.33 13.77
C LEU A 208 -7.22 5.04 13.46
N ILE A 209 -7.54 4.88 12.17
CA ILE A 209 -8.27 3.74 11.63
C ILE A 209 -7.24 2.69 11.21
N VAL A 210 -7.38 1.48 11.73
CA VAL A 210 -6.45 0.39 11.43
C VAL A 210 -7.23 -0.86 11.10
N HIS A 211 -6.95 -1.42 9.93
CA HIS A 211 -7.50 -2.69 9.49
C HIS A 211 -6.43 -3.75 9.42
N TYR A 212 -6.83 -5.00 9.64
CA TYR A 212 -5.98 -6.16 9.42
C TYR A 212 -6.77 -7.29 8.78
N GLY A 213 -6.35 -7.68 7.59
CA GLY A 213 -6.79 -8.88 6.89
C GLY A 213 -5.67 -9.91 6.86
N TYR A 214 -6.01 -11.20 6.81
CA TYR A 214 -5.01 -12.25 6.62
C TYR A 214 -5.52 -13.37 5.71
N THR A 215 -4.60 -14.09 5.09
CA THR A 215 -4.85 -15.37 4.42
C THR A 215 -3.76 -16.38 4.79
N LYS A 216 -4.15 -17.65 4.90
CA LYS A 216 -3.23 -18.78 5.05
C LYS A 216 -2.74 -19.31 3.69
N GLU A 217 -3.41 -18.93 2.61
CA GLU A 217 -3.14 -19.33 1.23
C GLU A 217 -3.03 -18.04 0.39
N PRO A 218 -1.82 -17.45 0.31
CA PRO A 218 -1.59 -16.26 -0.50
C PRO A 218 -1.40 -16.55 -1.99
N SER A 219 -1.34 -17.84 -2.36
CA SER A 219 -1.17 -18.37 -3.73
C SER A 219 -2.42 -19.10 -4.18
#